data_AF-A0A5N0YFM8-F1
#
_entry.id   AF-A0A5N0YFM8-F1
#
_cell.length_a   1.000
_cell.length_b   1.000
_cell.length_c   1.000
_cell.angle_alpha   90.00
_cell.angle_beta   90.00
_cell.angle_gamma   90.00
#
_symmetry.space_group_name_H-M   'P 1'
#
loop_
_entity.id
_entity.type
_entity.pdbx_description
1 polymer ?
#
loop_
_entity_poly.entity_id
_entity_poly.type
_entity_poly.pdbx_seq_one_letter_code
_entity_poly.pdbx_strand_id
1 'polypeptide(L)'
;QRVFSGRKIEFLLDDSYRMRWLANHQQVSYRTINRFRSHETTAHLLAEAFVLFRRQLITNQVIDNEVIFVDGTKIEADANKFSFVWRKATTRYERLLDEKSEAFYQTLYQDEILPCLKEENQSVGLMSDQLEEIAHHLEAELQETEQQLQNKKRKEKQSPLKKKCRTYKKYLRKVQTDYLPRKQKYEAYMRLFQ
;
A
#
# COMPACT_ATOMS: atom_id res chain seq x y z
N GLN A 1 31.54 -8.12 -5.73
CA GLN A 1 31.97 -7.51 -4.45
C GLN A 1 32.42 -6.07 -4.72
N ARG A 2 31.90 -5.07 -3.99
CA ARG A 2 32.39 -3.69 -4.08
C ARG A 2 33.58 -3.51 -3.14
N VAL A 3 34.66 -2.88 -3.63
CA VAL A 3 35.91 -2.74 -2.88
C VAL A 3 36.25 -1.26 -2.80
N PHE A 4 36.04 -0.67 -1.61
CA PHE A 4 36.29 0.75 -1.36
C PHE A 4 37.42 1.01 -0.36
N SER A 5 37.76 0.03 0.48
CA SER A 5 38.82 0.16 1.48
C SER A 5 40.19 0.16 0.83
N GLY A 6 41.03 1.14 1.13
CA GLY A 6 42.41 1.22 0.62
C GLY A 6 43.22 -0.04 0.91
N ARG A 7 43.06 -0.66 2.09
CA ARG A 7 43.74 -1.93 2.44
C ARG A 7 43.26 -3.09 1.57
N LYS A 8 41.98 -3.10 1.20
CA LYS A 8 41.43 -4.13 0.34
C LYS A 8 41.85 -3.92 -1.12
N ILE A 9 42.03 -2.66 -1.54
CA ILE A 9 42.61 -2.33 -2.86
C ILE A 9 44.08 -2.78 -2.92
N GLU A 10 44.87 -2.44 -1.91
CA GLU A 10 46.28 -2.89 -1.78
C GLU A 10 46.38 -4.42 -1.81
N PHE A 11 45.56 -5.13 -1.05
CA PHE A 11 45.49 -6.60 -1.08
C PHE A 11 45.17 -7.13 -2.48
N LEU A 12 44.22 -6.53 -3.20
CA LEU A 12 43.88 -6.96 -4.56
C LEU A 12 44.98 -6.66 -5.58
N LEU A 13 45.78 -5.61 -5.36
CA LEU A 13 46.95 -5.33 -6.19
C LEU A 13 48.03 -6.42 -6.03
N ASP A 14 47.98 -7.24 -4.99
CA ASP A 14 48.87 -8.38 -4.82
C ASP A 14 48.23 -9.67 -5.34
N ASP A 15 47.00 -9.95 -4.90
CA ASP A 15 46.29 -11.21 -5.14
C ASP A 15 45.68 -11.32 -6.55
N SER A 16 45.11 -10.23 -7.09
CA SER A 16 44.34 -10.26 -8.33
C SER A 16 45.18 -9.87 -9.55
N TYR A 17 45.34 -10.80 -10.50
CA TYR A 17 46.00 -10.52 -11.78
C TYR A 17 45.31 -9.39 -12.56
N ARG A 18 43.97 -9.34 -12.55
CA ARG A 18 43.20 -8.27 -13.22
C ARG A 18 43.50 -6.90 -12.62
N MET A 19 43.61 -6.82 -11.30
CA MET A 19 43.90 -5.56 -10.62
C MET A 19 45.34 -5.12 -10.84
N ARG A 20 46.29 -6.07 -10.86
CA ARG A 20 47.68 -5.79 -11.26
C ARG A 20 47.77 -5.25 -12.67
N TRP A 21 47.08 -5.88 -13.62
CA TRP A 21 47.08 -5.41 -15.01
C TRP A 21 46.51 -4.00 -15.14
N LEU A 22 45.39 -3.69 -14.47
CA LEU A 22 44.81 -2.34 -14.43
C LEU A 22 45.74 -1.28 -13.83
N ALA A 23 46.53 -1.67 -12.83
CA ALA A 23 47.54 -0.79 -12.22
C ALA A 23 48.90 -0.82 -12.95
N ASN A 24 48.95 -1.40 -14.15
CA ASN A 24 50.19 -1.58 -14.91
C ASN A 24 51.32 -2.24 -14.08
N HIS A 25 50.96 -3.27 -13.32
CA HIS A 25 51.81 -4.01 -12.39
C HIS A 25 52.47 -3.18 -11.27
N GLN A 26 52.00 -1.96 -11.03
CA GLN A 26 52.46 -1.14 -9.91
C GLN A 26 51.85 -1.63 -8.60
N GLN A 27 52.70 -1.78 -7.58
CA GLN A 27 52.28 -2.03 -6.22
C GLN A 27 52.24 -0.71 -5.44
N VAL A 28 51.08 -0.39 -4.89
CA VAL A 28 50.84 0.88 -4.19
C VAL A 28 50.30 0.60 -2.81
N SER A 29 50.93 1.20 -1.80
CA SER A 29 50.51 0.99 -0.41
C SER A 29 49.13 1.60 -0.12
N TYR A 30 48.38 1.02 0.82
CA TYR A 30 47.07 1.57 1.21
C TYR A 30 47.17 3.02 1.71
N ARG A 31 48.30 3.39 2.32
CA ARG A 31 48.55 4.76 2.81
C ARG A 31 48.65 5.74 1.65
N THR A 32 49.35 5.37 0.59
CA THR A 32 49.49 6.16 -0.64
C THR A 32 48.14 6.31 -1.34
N ILE A 33 47.39 5.21 -1.48
CA ILE A 33 46.04 5.22 -2.07
C ILE A 33 45.10 6.16 -1.28
N ASN A 34 45.09 6.04 0.05
CA ASN A 34 44.21 6.86 0.87
C ASN A 34 44.61 8.33 0.84
N ARG A 35 45.91 8.64 0.91
CA ARG A 35 46.42 10.02 0.80
C ARG A 35 46.05 10.65 -0.54
N PHE A 36 46.18 9.90 -1.64
CA PHE A 36 45.76 10.36 -2.96
C PHE A 36 44.25 10.62 -3.02
N ARG A 37 43.43 9.76 -2.42
CA ARG A 37 41.97 9.93 -2.43
C ARG A 37 41.46 11.03 -1.51
N SER A 38 42.16 11.32 -0.41
CA SER A 38 41.74 12.32 0.58
C SER A 38 42.30 13.72 0.31
N HIS A 39 43.29 13.85 -0.58
CA HIS A 39 43.85 15.15 -0.93
C HIS A 39 42.84 15.94 -1.79
N GLU A 40 42.67 17.22 -1.49
CA GLU A 40 41.55 18.03 -1.99
C GLU A 40 41.52 18.14 -3.52
N THR A 41 42.67 18.42 -4.14
CA THR A 41 42.80 18.55 -5.60
C THR A 41 42.51 17.25 -6.35
N THR A 42 42.99 16.12 -5.82
CA THR A 42 42.84 14.81 -6.44
C THR A 42 41.47 14.21 -6.17
N ALA A 43 40.83 14.55 -5.04
CA ALA A 43 39.46 14.17 -4.74
C ALA A 43 38.47 14.77 -5.75
N HIS A 44 38.64 16.06 -6.08
CA HIS A 44 37.85 16.73 -7.13
C HIS A 44 38.06 16.08 -8.50
N LEU A 45 39.33 15.87 -8.87
CA LEU A 45 39.69 15.22 -10.14
C LEU A 45 39.13 13.80 -10.25
N LEU A 46 39.13 13.02 -9.16
CA LEU A 46 38.54 11.69 -9.12
C LEU A 46 37.03 11.71 -9.35
N ALA A 47 36.33 12.70 -8.79
CA ALA A 47 34.89 12.86 -8.99
C ALA A 47 34.57 13.20 -10.46
N GLU A 48 35.29 14.15 -11.05
CA GLU A 48 35.13 14.50 -12.47
C GLU A 48 35.47 13.34 -13.40
N ALA A 49 36.59 12.65 -13.15
CA ALA A 49 37.00 11.49 -13.92
C ALA A 49 35.94 10.37 -13.86
N PHE A 50 35.33 10.15 -12.69
CA PHE A 50 34.26 9.18 -12.53
C PHE A 50 33.01 9.54 -13.35
N VAL A 51 32.61 10.83 -13.35
CA VAL A 51 31.48 11.31 -14.16
C VAL A 51 31.74 11.12 -15.64
N LEU A 52 32.93 11.50 -16.11
CA LEU A 52 33.33 11.33 -17.51
C LEU A 52 33.38 9.86 -17.91
N PHE A 53 33.95 9.01 -17.05
CA PHE A 53 34.01 7.57 -17.28
C PHE A 53 32.60 6.95 -17.38
N ARG A 54 31.70 7.28 -16.44
CA ARG A 54 30.30 6.82 -16.50
C ARG A 54 29.62 7.27 -17.78
N ARG A 55 29.79 8.54 -18.17
CA ARG A 55 29.20 9.09 -19.40
C ARG A 55 29.68 8.31 -20.62
N GLN A 56 30.98 8.01 -20.70
CA GLN A 56 31.53 7.20 -21.79
C GLN A 56 30.93 5.79 -21.83
N LEU A 57 30.76 5.14 -20.68
CA LEU A 57 30.13 3.81 -20.64
C LEU A 57 28.68 3.81 -21.13
N ILE A 58 27.91 4.87 -20.81
CA ILE A 58 26.53 5.04 -21.30
C ILE A 58 26.52 5.30 -22.80
N THR A 59 27.36 6.21 -23.28
CA THR A 59 27.44 6.54 -24.72
C THR A 59 27.79 5.31 -25.55
N ASN A 60 28.64 4.42 -25.03
CA ASN A 60 29.02 3.17 -25.68
C ASN A 60 28.05 2.01 -25.39
N GLN A 61 26.90 2.26 -24.75
CA GLN A 61 25.88 1.25 -24.42
C GLN A 61 26.42 0.06 -23.61
N VAL A 62 27.46 0.27 -22.80
CA VAL A 62 28.03 -0.75 -21.90
C VAL A 62 27.21 -0.83 -20.60
N ILE A 63 26.58 0.28 -20.20
CA ILE A 63 25.71 0.36 -19.03
C ILE A 63 24.43 1.15 -19.34
N ASP A 64 23.30 0.73 -18.77
CA ASP A 64 22.02 1.42 -18.89
C ASP A 64 21.93 2.61 -17.93
N ASN A 65 21.29 3.69 -18.37
CA ASN A 65 21.15 4.91 -17.54
C ASN A 65 20.05 4.78 -16.47
N GLU A 66 19.15 3.79 -16.58
CA GLU A 66 17.95 3.66 -15.75
C GLU A 66 18.21 2.98 -14.40
N VAL A 67 19.35 2.28 -14.22
CA VAL A 67 19.62 1.50 -13.01
C VAL A 67 20.60 2.22 -12.08
N ILE A 68 20.07 2.87 -11.04
CA ILE A 68 20.87 3.49 -9.98
C ILE A 68 21.13 2.44 -8.89
N PHE A 69 22.37 1.97 -8.79
CA PHE A 69 22.76 1.01 -7.75
C PHE A 69 23.27 1.72 -6.49
N VAL A 70 22.35 2.25 -5.68
CA VAL A 70 22.67 2.76 -4.34
C VAL A 70 22.84 1.58 -3.38
N ASP A 71 24.09 1.32 -3.02
CA ASP A 71 24.47 0.45 -1.91
C ASP A 71 23.90 -1.00 -1.89
N GLY A 72 24.05 -1.74 -2.99
CA GLY A 72 23.65 -3.17 -3.05
C GLY A 72 22.14 -3.40 -3.19
N THR A 73 21.32 -2.37 -3.01
CA THR A 73 19.90 -2.37 -3.34
C THR A 73 19.73 -2.05 -4.83
N LYS A 74 19.24 -3.02 -5.60
CA LYS A 74 18.72 -2.78 -6.95
C LYS A 74 17.35 -2.10 -6.78
N ILE A 75 17.31 -0.77 -6.88
CA ILE A 75 16.06 -0.04 -6.95
C ILE A 75 15.57 -0.16 -8.40
N GLU A 76 14.80 -1.20 -8.66
CA GLU A 76 13.98 -1.30 -9.88
C GLU A 76 12.78 -0.37 -9.67
N ALA A 77 12.47 0.49 -10.64
CA ALA A 77 11.25 1.30 -10.65
C ALA A 77 10.02 0.45 -11.01
N ASP A 78 9.87 -0.73 -10.39
CA ASP A 78 8.71 -1.59 -10.60
C ASP A 78 7.80 -1.54 -9.36
N ALA A 79 6.78 -0.67 -9.44
CA ALA A 79 5.78 -0.49 -8.38
C ALA A 79 4.94 -1.75 -8.14
N ASN A 80 4.98 -2.75 -9.04
CA ASN A 80 4.18 -3.96 -8.96
C ASN A 80 4.86 -5.10 -8.19
N LYS A 81 6.12 -4.95 -7.76
CA LYS A 81 6.92 -6.01 -7.11
C LYS A 81 6.30 -6.60 -5.85
N PHE A 82 5.41 -5.88 -5.16
CA PHE A 82 4.71 -6.35 -3.95
C PHE A 82 3.20 -6.48 -4.10
N SER A 83 2.67 -6.36 -5.32
CA SER A 83 1.23 -6.50 -5.63
C SER A 83 0.65 -7.81 -5.10
N PHE A 84 1.41 -8.93 -5.17
CA PHE A 84 0.98 -10.23 -4.68
C PHE A 84 0.76 -10.28 -3.15
N VAL A 85 1.59 -9.58 -2.38
CA VAL A 85 1.48 -9.51 -0.91
C VAL A 85 0.23 -8.72 -0.53
N TRP A 86 0.02 -7.59 -1.20
CA TRP A 86 -1.10 -6.70 -0.95
C TRP A 86 -2.42 -7.33 -1.38
N ARG A 87 -2.44 -7.99 -2.54
CA ARG A 87 -3.60 -8.75 -3.04
C ARG A 87 -4.04 -9.79 -2.02
N LYS A 88 -3.12 -10.61 -1.50
CA LYS A 88 -3.44 -11.65 -0.50
C LYS A 88 -4.07 -11.06 0.76
N ALA A 89 -3.52 -9.96 1.27
CA ALA A 89 -4.06 -9.29 2.45
C ALA A 89 -5.45 -8.70 2.17
N THR A 90 -5.61 -7.99 1.05
CA THR A 90 -6.87 -7.38 0.62
C THR A 90 -7.97 -8.43 0.48
N THR A 91 -7.73 -9.53 -0.26
CA THR A 91 -8.71 -10.61 -0.43
C THR A 91 -9.15 -11.22 0.90
N ARG A 92 -8.22 -11.41 1.86
CA ARG A 92 -8.56 -11.94 3.18
C ARG A 92 -9.48 -11.02 3.96
N TYR A 93 -9.17 -9.72 4.00
CA TYR A 93 -9.94 -8.75 4.78
C TYR A 93 -11.27 -8.38 4.12
N GLU A 94 -11.33 -8.39 2.79
CA GLU A 94 -12.57 -8.24 2.04
C GLU A 94 -13.54 -9.37 2.35
N ARG A 95 -13.10 -10.63 2.27
CA ARG A 95 -13.94 -11.80 2.61
C ARG A 95 -14.51 -11.71 4.04
N LEU A 96 -13.69 -11.28 5.00
CA LEU A 96 -14.14 -11.07 6.39
C LEU A 96 -15.14 -9.91 6.53
N LEU A 97 -15.03 -8.89 5.69
CA LEU A 97 -15.99 -7.79 5.65
C LEU A 97 -17.32 -8.28 5.07
N ASP A 98 -17.28 -9.06 4.01
CA ASP A 98 -18.46 -9.63 3.35
C ASP A 98 -19.25 -10.55 4.29
N GLU A 99 -18.57 -11.43 5.04
CA GLU A 99 -19.22 -12.26 6.07
C GLU A 99 -19.93 -11.40 7.14
N LYS A 100 -19.33 -10.28 7.54
CA LYS A 100 -19.87 -9.39 8.59
C LYS A 100 -20.98 -8.48 8.09
N SER A 101 -20.91 -8.01 6.85
CA SER A 101 -21.94 -7.20 6.22
C SER A 101 -23.16 -8.07 5.90
N GLU A 102 -22.92 -9.33 5.49
CA GLU A 102 -23.97 -10.31 5.27
C GLU A 102 -24.75 -10.64 6.54
N ALA A 103 -24.04 -11.04 7.60
CA ALA A 103 -24.67 -11.33 8.88
C ALA A 103 -25.47 -10.14 9.40
N PHE A 104 -24.97 -8.92 9.18
CA PHE A 104 -25.68 -7.70 9.53
C PHE A 104 -26.95 -7.49 8.69
N TYR A 105 -26.88 -7.68 7.38
CA TYR A 105 -28.07 -7.61 6.52
C TYR A 105 -29.13 -8.64 6.92
N GLN A 106 -28.74 -9.89 7.21
CA GLN A 106 -29.65 -10.93 7.69
C GLN A 106 -30.34 -10.51 9.00
N THR A 107 -29.62 -9.87 9.93
CA THR A 107 -30.25 -9.34 11.16
C THR A 107 -31.26 -8.23 10.86
N LEU A 108 -30.96 -7.33 9.93
CA LEU A 108 -31.90 -6.26 9.55
C LEU A 108 -33.15 -6.79 8.85
N TYR A 109 -32.99 -7.85 8.04
CA TYR A 109 -34.08 -8.54 7.38
C TYR A 109 -34.99 -9.26 8.39
N GLN A 110 -34.40 -9.97 9.36
CA GLN A 110 -35.15 -10.62 10.45
C GLN A 110 -35.91 -9.62 11.33
N ASP A 111 -35.35 -8.43 11.55
CA ASP A 111 -35.99 -7.36 12.30
C ASP A 111 -37.08 -6.61 11.49
N GLU A 112 -37.37 -7.06 10.25
CA GLU A 112 -38.32 -6.46 9.29
C GLU A 112 -38.01 -4.99 8.94
N ILE A 113 -36.75 -4.57 9.04
CA ILE A 113 -36.32 -3.18 8.80
C ILE A 113 -36.05 -2.90 7.32
N LEU A 114 -35.71 -3.94 6.54
CA LEU A 114 -35.38 -3.82 5.12
C LEU A 114 -36.27 -4.73 4.26
N PRO A 115 -36.66 -4.29 3.04
CA PRO A 115 -37.14 -5.22 2.03
C PRO A 115 -36.04 -6.21 1.62
N CYS A 116 -36.42 -7.32 0.98
CA CYS A 116 -35.42 -8.28 0.47
C CYS A 116 -34.65 -7.62 -0.71
N LEU A 117 -33.44 -7.15 -0.43
CA LEU A 117 -32.51 -6.54 -1.40
C LEU A 117 -31.63 -7.59 -2.12
N LYS A 118 -31.87 -8.88 -1.87
CA LYS A 118 -31.10 -9.99 -2.44
C LYS A 118 -31.96 -10.89 -3.30
N GLU A 119 -31.49 -11.11 -4.53
CA GLU A 119 -31.94 -12.20 -5.39
C GLU A 119 -31.25 -13.51 -4.98
N GLU A 120 -31.92 -14.66 -5.16
CA GLU A 120 -31.41 -15.99 -4.77
C GLU A 120 -30.06 -16.37 -5.42
N ASN A 121 -29.65 -15.68 -6.49
CA ASN A 121 -28.46 -15.97 -7.30
C ASN A 121 -27.28 -15.01 -7.09
N GLN A 122 -27.35 -14.10 -6.11
CA GLN A 122 -26.30 -13.10 -5.93
C GLN A 122 -25.03 -13.70 -5.29
N SER A 123 -23.88 -13.37 -5.88
CA SER A 123 -22.53 -13.72 -5.43
C SER A 123 -22.29 -13.39 -3.94
N VAL A 124 -21.34 -14.10 -3.35
CA VAL A 124 -20.87 -13.95 -1.97
C VAL A 124 -20.50 -12.49 -1.68
N GLY A 125 -21.24 -11.84 -0.78
CA GLY A 125 -20.97 -10.49 -0.26
C GLY A 125 -21.88 -9.39 -0.81
N LEU A 126 -22.10 -8.34 -0.02
CA LEU A 126 -22.85 -7.14 -0.42
C LEU A 126 -21.93 -6.18 -1.18
N MET A 127 -22.37 -5.72 -2.35
CA MET A 127 -21.65 -4.71 -3.14
C MET A 127 -21.74 -3.33 -2.49
N SER A 128 -20.83 -2.41 -2.85
CA SER A 128 -20.89 -0.99 -2.44
C SER A 128 -22.30 -0.41 -2.58
N ASP A 129 -22.91 -0.57 -3.75
CA ASP A 129 -24.22 -0.01 -4.09
C ASP A 129 -25.34 -0.57 -3.18
N GLN A 130 -25.27 -1.86 -2.84
CA GLN A 130 -26.23 -2.48 -1.94
C GLN A 130 -26.10 -1.97 -0.50
N LEU A 131 -24.88 -1.64 -0.07
CA LEU A 131 -24.66 -1.00 1.23
C LEU A 131 -25.18 0.45 1.26
N GLU A 132 -25.14 1.15 0.13
CA GLU A 132 -25.77 2.47 -0.03
C GLU A 132 -27.29 2.40 0.07
N GLU A 133 -27.91 1.43 -0.62
CA GLU A 133 -29.36 1.18 -0.52
C GLU A 133 -29.79 0.86 0.93
N ILE A 134 -29.02 0.01 1.63
CA ILE A 134 -29.26 -0.29 3.05
C ILE A 134 -29.19 1.00 3.90
N ALA A 135 -28.22 1.88 3.64
CA ALA A 135 -28.11 3.15 4.35
C ALA A 135 -29.33 4.05 4.10
N HIS A 136 -29.78 4.17 2.85
CA HIS A 136 -30.96 4.96 2.49
C HIS A 136 -32.25 4.43 3.13
N HIS A 137 -32.47 3.13 3.15
CA HIS A 137 -33.61 2.54 3.83
C HIS A 137 -33.57 2.79 5.35
N LEU A 138 -32.41 2.64 5.98
CA LEU A 138 -32.23 2.96 7.41
C LEU A 138 -32.48 4.46 7.71
N GLU A 139 -32.13 5.35 6.78
CA GLU A 139 -32.43 6.78 6.88
C GLU A 139 -33.94 7.06 6.80
N ALA A 140 -34.64 6.43 5.86
CA ALA A 140 -36.09 6.56 5.72
C ALA A 140 -36.83 6.08 6.99
N GLU A 141 -36.52 4.87 7.46
CA GLU A 141 -37.05 4.30 8.71
C GLU A 141 -36.74 5.17 9.94
N LEU A 142 -35.56 5.79 9.98
CA LEU A 142 -35.21 6.76 11.01
C LEU A 142 -36.09 8.00 10.98
N GLN A 143 -36.30 8.58 9.80
CA GLN A 143 -37.15 9.76 9.65
C GLN A 143 -38.59 9.46 10.06
N GLU A 144 -39.14 8.32 9.64
CA GLU A 144 -40.49 7.89 10.03
C GLU A 144 -40.62 7.71 11.54
N THR A 145 -39.65 7.01 12.17
CA THR A 145 -39.68 6.80 13.63
C THR A 145 -39.52 8.12 14.41
N GLU A 146 -38.74 9.07 13.91
CA GLU A 146 -38.60 10.40 14.50
C GLU A 146 -39.89 11.23 14.36
N GLN A 147 -40.56 11.19 13.21
CA GLN A 147 -41.88 11.83 13.02
C GLN A 147 -42.94 11.23 13.96
N GLN A 148 -42.98 9.89 14.08
CA GLN A 148 -43.87 9.22 15.02
C GLN A 148 -43.60 9.62 16.49
N LEU A 149 -42.34 9.89 16.83
CA LEU A 149 -41.94 10.34 18.16
C LEU A 149 -42.42 11.77 18.42
N GLN A 150 -42.33 12.68 17.44
CA GLN A 150 -42.85 14.05 17.54
C GLN A 150 -44.37 14.07 17.77
N ASN A 151 -45.12 13.18 17.12
CA ASN A 151 -46.59 13.13 17.20
C ASN A 151 -47.13 12.51 18.50
N LYS A 152 -46.35 11.68 19.21
CA LYS A 152 -46.82 10.99 20.43
C LYS A 152 -46.55 11.81 21.69
N LYS A 153 -47.60 12.11 22.48
CA LYS A 153 -47.50 12.89 23.74
C LYS A 153 -47.27 12.05 25.02
N ARG A 154 -47.62 10.75 25.04
CA ARG A 154 -47.51 9.88 26.23
C ARG A 154 -46.10 9.30 26.39
N LYS A 155 -45.48 9.46 27.58
CA LYS A 155 -44.11 8.98 27.88
C LYS A 155 -43.91 7.48 27.65
N GLU A 156 -44.88 6.65 28.01
CA GLU A 156 -44.85 5.19 27.82
C GLU A 156 -44.68 4.79 26.35
N LYS A 157 -45.34 5.52 25.44
CA LYS A 157 -45.26 5.26 23.99
C LYS A 157 -44.03 5.90 23.32
N GLN A 158 -43.41 6.90 23.95
CA GLN A 158 -42.17 7.53 23.47
C GLN A 158 -40.91 6.72 23.81
N SER A 159 -40.88 6.03 24.95
CA SER A 159 -39.74 5.22 25.39
C SER A 159 -39.30 4.15 24.37
N PRO A 160 -40.19 3.30 23.81
CA PRO A 160 -39.78 2.31 22.81
C PRO A 160 -39.33 2.95 21.49
N LEU A 161 -39.97 4.05 21.05
CA LEU A 161 -39.54 4.78 19.85
C LEU A 161 -38.14 5.37 20.02
N LYS A 162 -37.82 5.95 21.18
CA LYS A 162 -36.47 6.45 21.50
C LYS A 162 -35.42 5.34 21.43
N LYS A 163 -35.77 4.11 21.85
CA LYS A 163 -34.88 2.95 21.73
C LYS A 163 -34.66 2.58 20.26
N LYS A 164 -35.73 2.52 19.45
CA LYS A 164 -35.64 2.26 18.00
C LYS A 164 -34.80 3.31 17.26
N CYS A 165 -35.00 4.61 17.52
CA CYS A 165 -34.17 5.64 16.88
C CYS A 165 -32.68 5.50 17.25
N ARG A 166 -32.36 5.10 18.49
CA ARG A 166 -30.96 4.85 18.90
C ARG A 166 -30.37 3.63 18.20
N THR A 167 -31.13 2.54 18.03
CA THR A 167 -30.65 1.35 17.32
C THR A 167 -30.43 1.65 15.85
N TYR A 168 -31.36 2.30 15.18
CA TYR A 168 -31.21 2.64 13.76
C TYR A 168 -30.07 3.64 13.53
N LYS A 169 -29.88 4.66 14.39
CA LYS A 169 -28.69 5.54 14.31
C LYS A 169 -27.38 4.77 14.47
N LYS A 170 -27.35 3.75 15.33
CA LYS A 170 -26.19 2.87 15.49
C LYS A 170 -25.94 2.05 14.22
N TYR A 171 -26.99 1.50 13.62
CA TYR A 171 -26.92 0.71 12.39
C TYR A 171 -26.45 1.55 11.21
N LEU A 172 -27.03 2.73 11.02
CA LEU A 172 -26.65 3.69 9.99
C LEU A 172 -25.18 4.10 10.11
N ARG A 173 -24.71 4.44 11.32
CA ARG A 173 -23.28 4.72 11.55
C ARG A 173 -22.41 3.55 11.15
N LYS A 174 -22.78 2.32 11.53
CA LYS A 174 -22.01 1.12 11.18
C LYS A 174 -21.84 0.96 9.66
N VAL A 175 -22.90 1.20 8.90
CA VAL A 175 -22.86 1.13 7.42
C VAL A 175 -22.01 2.25 6.84
N GLN A 176 -22.30 3.51 7.19
CA GLN A 176 -21.64 4.69 6.62
C GLN A 176 -20.17 4.84 7.02
N THR A 177 -19.80 4.49 8.27
CA THR A 177 -18.44 4.73 8.77
C THR A 177 -17.50 3.53 8.68
N ASP A 178 -18.02 2.30 8.70
CA ASP A 178 -17.19 1.08 8.65
C ASP A 178 -17.35 0.34 7.32
N TYR A 179 -18.55 -0.13 7.00
CA TYR A 179 -18.72 -1.10 5.90
C TYR A 179 -18.54 -0.49 4.51
N LEU A 180 -19.24 0.61 4.22
CA LEU A 180 -19.23 1.27 2.92
C LEU A 180 -17.85 1.79 2.49
N PRO A 181 -17.12 2.59 3.30
CA PRO A 181 -15.81 3.11 2.89
C PRO A 181 -14.78 2.00 2.71
N ARG A 182 -14.88 0.91 3.47
CA ARG A 182 -13.97 -0.23 3.34
C ARG A 182 -14.28 -1.05 2.09
N LYS A 183 -15.55 -1.24 1.74
CA LYS A 183 -15.93 -1.97 0.52
C LYS A 183 -15.48 -1.23 -0.72
N GLN A 184 -15.75 0.07 -0.83
CA GLN A 184 -15.27 0.93 -1.92
C GLN A 184 -13.73 0.88 -2.05
N LYS A 185 -13.01 0.90 -0.92
CA LYS A 185 -11.55 0.78 -0.89
C LYS A 185 -11.06 -0.56 -1.45
N TYR A 186 -11.69 -1.68 -1.07
CA TYR A 186 -11.30 -3.00 -1.57
C TYR A 186 -11.62 -3.19 -3.05
N GLU A 187 -12.76 -2.69 -3.53
CA GLU A 187 -13.11 -2.69 -4.95
C GLU A 187 -12.09 -1.88 -5.77
N ALA A 188 -11.67 -0.71 -5.29
CA ALA A 188 -10.61 0.08 -5.94
C ALA A 188 -9.27 -0.67 -5.99
N TYR A 189 -8.89 -1.37 -4.92
CA TYR A 189 -7.67 -2.19 -4.90
C TYR A 189 -7.75 -3.36 -5.89
N MET A 190 -8.91 -4.02 -6.02
CA MET A 190 -9.07 -5.11 -6.98
C MET A 190 -8.94 -4.64 -8.43
N ARG A 191 -9.37 -3.42 -8.76
CA ARG A 191 -9.14 -2.82 -10.09
C ARG A 191 -7.66 -2.60 -10.42
N LEU A 192 -6.81 -2.38 -9.41
CA LEU A 192 -5.36 -2.20 -9.60
C LEU A 192 -4.60 -3.52 -9.77
N PHE A 193 -5.21 -4.67 -9.45
CA PHE A 193 -4.61 -5.99 -9.57
C PHE A 193 -4.96 -6.71 -10.89
N GLN A 194 -5.77 -6.09 -11.75
CA GLN A 194 -6.11 -6.56 -13.10
C GLN A 194 -5.05 -6.11 -14.10
#